data_AF-A0A9E5UTB1-F1
#
_entry.id   AF-A0A9E5UTB1-F1
#
_cell.length_a   1.000
_cell.length_b   1.000
_cell.length_c   1.000
_cell.angle_alpha   90.00
_cell.angle_beta   90.00
_cell.angle_gamma   90.00
#
_symmetry.space_group_name_H-M   'P 1'
#
loop_
_entity.id
_entity.type
_entity.pdbx_description
1 polymer ?
#
loop_
_entity_poly.entity_id
_entity_poly.type
_entity_poly.pdbx_seq_one_letter_code
_entity_poly.pdbx_strand_id
1 'polypeptide(L)'
;MLQQNTGEDWSEVNLKFSTARPHLSGQAPELSPWRIQLFNPMHLPQPMLVDRAASGMAKMMMSSKPMMEEVSGESAEPYAMLEKPTSAISSQTTAVLFEPPGQHTVSTGATDHQITITQESFEAHFRYTSVPKLSPFAYLKAKVRNNTDYPLLAGTSSIFLDQHFVAQAKMEHIAPGEEFWTSLGIDENMKIKHQFLKKYEKKEGGFFSKKTQIMIYEYQITLSNHKKNDRRNSSLGPVAHLPKCRNQREPAYAYLQRRQR
;
A
#
# COMPACT_ATOMS: atom_id res chain seq x y z
N MET A 1 -11.84 5.98 14.19
CA MET A 1 -11.88 6.42 15.58
C MET A 1 -11.82 7.92 15.59
N LEU A 2 -12.70 8.56 16.37
CA LEU A 2 -12.67 9.98 16.67
C LEU A 2 -12.08 10.15 18.08
N GLN A 3 -11.09 11.03 18.20
CA GLN A 3 -10.53 11.49 19.46
C GLN A 3 -10.62 13.01 19.50
N GLN A 4 -10.96 13.57 20.66
CA GLN A 4 -11.06 15.02 20.83
C GLN A 4 -10.49 15.44 22.19
N ASN A 5 -9.59 16.42 22.16
CA ASN A 5 -8.87 16.93 23.33
C ASN A 5 -9.14 18.43 23.53
N THR A 6 -10.32 18.92 23.14
CA THR A 6 -10.64 20.34 23.24
C THR A 6 -10.95 20.80 24.66
N GLY A 7 -11.22 19.85 25.57
CA GLY A 7 -11.58 20.15 26.96
C GLY A 7 -13.08 20.40 27.17
N GLU A 8 -13.88 20.45 26.11
CA GLU A 8 -15.32 20.64 26.16
C GLU A 8 -16.07 19.41 25.64
N ASP A 9 -17.17 19.04 26.29
CA ASP A 9 -18.04 17.97 25.81
C ASP A 9 -18.88 18.47 24.63
N TRP A 10 -18.85 17.75 23.51
CA TRP A 10 -19.73 18.04 22.39
C TRP A 10 -21.00 17.22 22.57
N SER A 11 -22.11 17.89 22.92
CA SER A 11 -23.42 17.24 23.10
C SER A 11 -24.33 17.56 21.93
N GLU A 12 -24.92 16.53 21.32
CA GLU A 12 -25.91 16.66 20.25
C GLU A 12 -25.45 17.46 19.02
N VAL A 13 -24.17 17.33 18.64
CA VAL A 13 -23.60 18.09 17.52
C VAL A 13 -23.73 17.36 16.19
N ASN A 14 -23.86 18.13 15.11
CA ASN A 14 -23.71 17.61 13.74
C ASN A 14 -22.23 17.56 13.39
N LEU A 15 -21.72 16.37 13.11
CA LEU A 15 -20.31 16.16 12.77
C LEU A 15 -20.10 16.22 11.26
N LYS A 16 -18.97 16.79 10.85
CA LYS A 16 -18.51 16.77 9.46
C LYS A 16 -17.05 16.33 9.41
N PHE A 17 -16.74 15.34 8.58
CA PHE A 17 -15.40 14.78 8.43
C PHE A 17 -14.86 15.09 7.04
N SER A 18 -13.72 15.76 6.95
CA SER A 18 -13.06 16.08 5.67
C SER A 18 -11.83 15.20 5.46
N THR A 19 -11.67 14.67 4.25
CA THR A 19 -10.47 13.91 3.85
C THR A 19 -9.36 14.78 3.29
N ALA A 20 -9.50 16.12 3.37
CA ALA A 20 -8.46 17.05 2.96
C ALA A 20 -7.14 16.74 3.66
N ARG A 21 -6.03 16.80 2.91
CA ARG A 21 -4.67 16.73 3.45
C ARG A 21 -4.02 18.12 3.39
N PRO A 22 -4.37 19.05 4.31
CA PRO A 22 -3.89 20.43 4.25
C PRO A 22 -2.37 20.55 4.46
N HIS A 23 -1.72 19.52 5.01
CA HIS A 23 -0.28 19.50 5.29
C HIS A 23 0.58 19.11 4.08
N LEU A 24 0.00 18.67 2.97
CA LEU A 24 0.74 18.46 1.72
C LEU A 24 0.96 19.83 1.06
N SER A 25 2.18 20.34 1.13
CA SER A 25 2.57 21.56 0.43
C SER A 25 2.23 21.45 -1.06
N GLY A 26 1.55 22.45 -1.62
CA GLY A 26 1.18 22.49 -3.04
C GLY A 26 2.35 22.77 -3.98
N GLN A 27 3.57 22.95 -3.46
CA GLN A 27 4.76 23.14 -4.29
C GLN A 27 5.36 21.80 -4.69
N ALA A 28 5.48 21.59 -6.00
CA ALA A 28 6.20 20.45 -6.55
C ALA A 28 7.68 20.52 -6.12
N PRO A 29 8.29 19.40 -5.67
CA PRO A 29 9.70 19.38 -5.33
C PRO A 29 10.55 19.59 -6.59
N GLU A 30 11.57 20.44 -6.50
CA GLU A 30 12.54 20.62 -7.59
C GLU A 30 13.56 19.47 -7.59
N LEU A 31 13.72 18.82 -8.73
CA LEU A 31 14.74 17.79 -8.94
C LEU A 31 16.09 18.44 -9.22
N SER A 32 17.07 18.22 -8.33
CA SER A 32 18.47 18.54 -8.62
C SER A 32 19.02 17.58 -9.69
N PRO A 33 19.67 18.08 -10.76
CA PRO A 33 20.20 17.21 -11.81
C PRO A 33 21.31 16.30 -11.26
N TRP A 34 21.21 15.00 -11.54
CA TRP A 34 22.30 14.07 -11.23
C TRP A 34 23.44 14.26 -12.25
N ARG A 35 24.49 14.98 -11.84
CA ARG A 35 25.70 15.14 -12.66
C ARG A 35 26.62 13.95 -12.46
N ILE A 36 26.72 13.09 -13.47
CA ILE A 36 27.72 12.02 -13.52
C ILE A 36 29.02 12.63 -14.05
N GLN A 37 30.00 12.78 -13.17
CA GLN A 37 31.35 13.20 -13.53
C GLN A 37 32.28 11.99 -13.44
N LEU A 38 33.05 11.73 -14.50
CA LEU A 38 34.15 10.78 -14.42
C LEU A 38 35.12 11.27 -13.34
N PHE A 39 35.44 10.40 -12.38
CA PHE A 39 36.44 10.69 -11.36
C PHE A 39 37.75 11.04 -12.05
N ASN A 40 38.07 12.33 -12.13
CA ASN A 40 39.35 12.81 -12.62
C ASN A 40 40.20 13.02 -11.36
N PRO A 41 41.15 12.13 -11.04
CA PRO A 41 42.02 12.34 -9.89
C PRO A 41 42.73 13.66 -10.09
N MET A 42 42.51 14.58 -9.15
CA MET A 42 43.16 15.88 -9.13
C MET A 42 44.66 15.63 -9.14
N HIS A 43 45.34 16.02 -10.22
CA HIS A 43 46.80 16.10 -10.21
C HIS A 43 47.15 17.18 -9.19
N LEU A 44 47.43 16.77 -7.95
CA LEU A 44 48.00 17.66 -6.95
C LEU A 44 49.26 18.24 -7.57
N PRO A 45 49.34 19.56 -7.80
CA PRO A 45 50.59 20.15 -8.24
C PRO A 45 51.62 19.83 -7.17
N GLN A 46 52.71 19.16 -7.58
CA GLN A 46 53.84 18.95 -6.68
C GLN A 46 54.24 20.32 -6.12
N PRO A 47 54.47 20.43 -4.80
CA PRO A 47 54.81 21.72 -4.21
C PRO A 47 56.08 22.22 -4.90
N MET A 48 55.94 23.25 -5.73
CA MET A 48 57.09 24.02 -6.16
C MET A 48 57.71 24.59 -4.89
N LEU A 49 58.99 24.30 -4.68
CA LEU A 49 59.80 24.95 -3.65
C LEU A 49 59.75 26.46 -3.92
N VAL A 50 58.87 27.15 -3.19
CA VAL A 50 58.79 28.60 -3.23
C VAL A 50 59.98 29.12 -2.45
N ASP A 51 60.89 29.77 -3.17
CA ASP A 51 62.04 30.42 -2.57
C ASP A 51 61.56 31.45 -1.53
N ARG A 52 62.23 31.52 -0.38
CA ARG A 52 61.76 32.19 0.86
C ARG A 52 61.74 33.73 0.80
N ALA A 53 61.57 34.32 -0.38
CA ALA A 53 61.57 35.77 -0.57
C ALA A 53 60.16 36.39 -0.66
N ALA A 54 59.09 35.60 -0.86
CA ALA A 54 57.75 36.13 -1.17
C ALA A 54 56.74 36.19 0.00
N SER A 55 57.17 36.06 1.26
CA SER A 55 56.28 36.06 2.43
C SER A 55 55.86 37.47 2.92
N GLY A 56 56.18 38.54 2.19
CA GLY A 56 56.00 39.92 2.67
C GLY A 56 54.64 40.58 2.37
N MET A 57 53.88 40.11 1.38
CA MET A 57 52.74 40.88 0.83
C MET A 57 51.34 40.32 1.15
N ALA A 58 51.22 39.24 1.91
CA ALA A 58 49.92 38.61 2.21
C ALA A 58 49.20 39.16 3.45
N LYS A 59 49.76 40.15 4.17
CA LYS A 59 49.23 40.60 5.47
C LYS A 59 48.45 41.93 5.44
N MET A 60 48.15 42.49 4.26
CA MET A 60 47.55 43.83 4.14
C MET A 60 46.23 43.90 3.35
N MET A 61 45.45 42.81 3.29
CA MET A 61 44.18 42.77 2.53
C MET A 61 43.04 42.06 3.29
N MET A 62 42.92 42.28 4.60
CA MET A 62 41.79 41.76 5.41
C MET A 62 41.26 42.83 6.36
N SER A 63 40.67 43.91 5.83
CA SER A 63 39.68 44.69 6.58
C SER A 63 38.70 45.42 5.66
N SER A 64 37.51 44.85 5.48
CA SER A 64 36.26 45.61 5.35
C SER A 64 35.07 44.66 5.35
N LYS A 65 34.13 44.87 6.28
CA LYS A 65 32.78 44.28 6.30
C LYS A 65 31.80 45.30 5.70
N PRO A 66 30.74 44.89 4.99
CA PRO A 66 29.57 45.75 4.77
C PRO A 66 28.37 45.40 5.67
N MET A 67 27.58 46.44 5.94
CA MET A 67 26.38 46.57 6.79
C MET A 67 25.11 45.93 6.20
N MET A 68 24.18 45.57 7.09
CA MET A 68 22.78 45.20 6.80
C MET A 68 21.90 46.45 6.60
N GLU A 69 20.83 46.31 5.82
CA GLU A 69 19.72 47.25 5.75
C GLU A 69 18.38 46.49 5.79
N GLU A 70 17.54 46.81 6.78
CA GLU A 70 16.18 46.31 7.01
C GLU A 70 15.15 47.20 6.30
N VAL A 71 14.09 46.61 5.75
CA VAL A 71 12.85 47.32 5.41
C VAL A 71 11.62 46.46 5.77
N SER A 72 10.85 46.97 6.75
CA SER A 72 9.45 46.66 7.09
C SER A 72 8.51 46.90 5.89
N GLY A 73 7.41 46.20 5.59
CA GLY A 73 6.33 45.61 6.41
C GLY A 73 5.02 46.27 5.95
N GLU A 74 4.00 45.52 5.47
CA GLU A 74 2.65 46.07 5.24
C GLU A 74 1.53 45.01 5.21
N SER A 75 0.32 45.49 5.46
CA SER A 75 -0.89 44.95 6.13
C SER A 75 -1.70 43.84 5.42
N ALA A 76 -2.40 43.05 6.23
CA ALA A 76 -3.46 42.11 5.83
C ALA A 76 -4.87 42.69 6.11
N GLU A 77 -5.76 42.62 5.12
CA GLU A 77 -7.19 42.99 5.23
C GLU A 77 -8.05 41.72 5.46
N PRO A 78 -9.14 41.80 6.25
CA PRO A 78 -9.97 40.64 6.60
C PRO A 78 -11.13 40.42 5.61
N TYR A 79 -11.26 39.21 5.06
CA TYR A 79 -12.43 38.80 4.28
C TYR A 79 -13.55 38.31 5.19
N ALA A 80 -14.69 38.99 5.16
CA ALA A 80 -15.94 38.58 5.79
C ALA A 80 -16.59 37.41 5.03
N MET A 81 -16.93 36.33 5.73
CA MET A 81 -17.74 35.23 5.18
C MET A 81 -19.22 35.47 5.47
N LEU A 82 -20.03 35.53 4.41
CA LEU A 82 -21.49 35.48 4.49
C LEU A 82 -21.95 34.01 4.55
N GLU A 83 -22.79 33.69 5.52
CA GLU A 83 -23.55 32.44 5.58
C GLU A 83 -24.84 32.52 4.76
N LYS A 84 -25.20 31.42 4.09
CA LYS A 84 -26.53 30.78 4.19
C LYS A 84 -26.52 29.38 3.55
N PRO A 85 -27.26 28.39 4.11
CA PRO A 85 -27.12 26.99 3.76
C PRO A 85 -28.03 26.56 2.58
N THR A 86 -27.48 25.71 1.72
CA THR A 86 -28.25 24.78 0.88
C THR A 86 -27.51 23.45 0.92
N SER A 87 -28.25 22.37 1.15
CA SER A 87 -27.75 21.00 1.16
C SER A 87 -27.03 20.71 -0.15
N ALA A 88 -25.71 20.59 -0.09
CA ALA A 88 -24.89 20.26 -1.25
C ALA A 88 -23.77 19.35 -0.79
N ILE A 89 -23.73 18.14 -1.35
CA ILE A 89 -22.47 17.41 -1.48
C ILE A 89 -21.61 18.28 -2.41
N SER A 90 -20.87 19.19 -1.81
CA SER A 90 -19.97 20.08 -2.53
C SER A 90 -18.68 19.31 -2.76
N SER A 91 -18.58 18.66 -3.92
CA SER A 91 -17.32 18.20 -4.48
C SER A 91 -16.44 19.43 -4.76
N GLN A 92 -15.74 19.91 -3.74
CA GLN A 92 -14.65 20.87 -3.88
C GLN A 92 -13.35 20.07 -4.05
N THR A 93 -13.21 19.58 -5.28
CA THR A 93 -12.01 19.30 -6.10
C THR A 93 -10.78 18.55 -5.53
N THR A 94 -10.64 18.31 -4.23
CA THR A 94 -9.56 17.48 -3.67
C THR A 94 -9.96 16.74 -2.39
N ALA A 95 -11.02 17.17 -1.70
CA ALA A 95 -11.45 16.60 -0.44
C ALA A 95 -12.91 16.15 -0.49
N VAL A 96 -13.20 15.02 0.16
CA VAL A 96 -14.56 14.53 0.36
C VAL A 96 -15.00 14.88 1.78
N LEU A 97 -16.19 15.45 1.88
CA LEU A 97 -16.85 15.77 3.13
C LEU A 97 -17.90 14.69 3.44
N PHE A 98 -17.78 14.09 4.61
CA PHE A 98 -18.74 13.11 5.12
C PHE A 98 -19.52 13.70 6.29
N GLU A 99 -20.83 13.55 6.26
CA GLU A 99 -21.75 14.01 7.29
C GLU A 99 -22.53 12.78 7.80
N PRO A 100 -22.07 12.11 8.88
CA PRO A 100 -22.82 10.99 9.43
C PRO A 100 -24.21 11.48 9.90
N PRO A 101 -25.26 10.67 9.66
CA PRO A 101 -26.61 11.07 9.99
C PRO A 101 -26.85 11.07 11.50
N GLY A 102 -27.54 12.10 11.98
CA GLY A 102 -27.96 12.24 13.37
C GLY A 102 -27.06 13.15 14.19
N GLN A 103 -27.49 13.38 15.43
CA GLN A 103 -26.72 14.12 16.41
C GLN A 103 -25.81 13.18 17.18
N HIS A 104 -24.58 13.61 17.40
CA HIS A 104 -23.57 12.80 18.08
C HIS A 104 -23.10 13.51 19.35
N THR A 105 -22.91 12.73 20.42
CA THR A 105 -22.29 13.19 21.65
C THR A 105 -20.87 12.62 21.74
N VAL A 106 -19.89 13.50 21.83
CA VAL A 106 -18.46 13.17 21.91
C VAL A 106 -17.91 13.80 23.18
N SER A 107 -17.75 12.99 24.21
CA SER A 107 -17.18 13.42 25.48
C SER A 107 -15.69 13.79 25.33
N THR A 108 -15.21 14.68 26.17
CA THR A 108 -13.81 15.10 26.22
C THR A 108 -12.95 14.00 26.87
N GLY A 109 -11.77 13.73 26.31
CA GLY A 109 -10.79 12.79 26.89
C GLY A 109 -10.23 11.75 25.92
N ALA A 110 -9.42 10.83 26.47
CA ALA A 110 -8.67 9.81 25.71
C ALA A 110 -9.49 8.56 25.31
N THR A 111 -10.82 8.66 25.30
CA THR A 111 -11.68 7.56 24.89
C THR A 111 -11.92 7.61 23.38
N ASP A 112 -11.55 6.53 22.70
CA ASP A 112 -11.83 6.39 21.28
C ASP A 112 -13.34 6.26 21.03
N HIS A 113 -13.90 7.17 20.25
CA HIS A 113 -15.29 7.08 19.81
C HIS A 113 -15.36 6.46 18.40
N GLN A 114 -16.12 5.37 18.26
CA GLN A 114 -16.39 4.74 16.98
C GLN A 114 -17.70 5.28 16.40
N ILE A 115 -17.62 5.91 15.23
CA ILE A 115 -18.77 6.47 14.52
C ILE A 115 -18.80 5.85 13.13
N THR A 116 -19.97 5.34 12.73
CA THR A 116 -20.20 4.86 11.38
C THR A 116 -20.41 6.05 10.45
N ILE A 117 -19.54 6.20 9.47
CA ILE A 117 -19.59 7.33 8.51
C ILE A 117 -20.52 6.98 7.35
N THR A 118 -20.33 5.80 6.76
CA THR A 118 -21.09 5.31 5.60
C THR A 118 -21.25 3.79 5.66
N GLN A 119 -22.26 3.25 4.99
CA GLN A 119 -22.45 1.83 4.80
C GLN A 119 -22.78 1.54 3.34
N GLU A 120 -21.89 0.81 2.67
CA GLU A 120 -21.98 0.55 1.24
C GLU A 120 -22.05 -0.95 0.94
N SER A 121 -22.80 -1.30 -0.10
CA SER A 121 -22.92 -2.67 -0.59
C SER A 121 -22.32 -2.77 -1.98
N PHE A 122 -21.37 -3.68 -2.16
CA PHE A 122 -20.70 -3.88 -3.44
C PHE A 122 -20.96 -5.29 -3.97
N GLU A 123 -21.06 -5.40 -5.30
CA GLU A 123 -20.95 -6.70 -5.96
C GLU A 123 -19.50 -7.20 -5.86
N ALA A 124 -19.34 -8.47 -5.51
CA ALA A 124 -18.04 -9.07 -5.25
C ALA A 124 -17.84 -10.39 -6.01
N HIS A 125 -16.67 -10.56 -6.62
CA HIS A 125 -16.26 -11.82 -7.23
C HIS A 125 -15.26 -12.55 -6.34
N PHE A 126 -15.62 -13.74 -5.89
CA PHE A 126 -14.80 -14.51 -4.97
C PHE A 126 -13.78 -15.39 -5.70
N ARG A 127 -12.58 -15.52 -5.13
CA ARG A 127 -11.54 -16.43 -5.62
C ARG A 127 -10.78 -17.02 -4.45
N TYR A 128 -10.56 -18.33 -4.50
CA TYR A 128 -9.63 -18.99 -3.60
C TYR A 128 -8.20 -18.95 -4.14
N THR A 129 -7.25 -18.72 -3.25
CA THR A 129 -5.80 -18.75 -3.56
C THR A 129 -5.10 -19.58 -2.50
N SER A 130 -4.05 -20.30 -2.88
CA SER A 130 -3.22 -21.03 -1.94
C SER A 130 -1.76 -21.03 -2.37
N VAL A 131 -0.88 -21.09 -1.37
CA VAL A 131 0.57 -21.25 -1.57
C VAL A 131 1.02 -22.44 -0.72
N PRO A 132 0.72 -23.69 -1.15
CA PRO A 132 0.83 -24.88 -0.29
C PRO A 132 2.24 -25.16 0.24
N LYS A 133 3.26 -24.65 -0.45
CA LYS A 133 4.66 -24.70 -0.02
C LYS A 133 4.93 -23.87 1.24
N LEU A 134 4.20 -22.77 1.43
CA LEU A 134 4.37 -21.84 2.56
C LEU A 134 3.27 -21.97 3.61
N SER A 135 2.05 -22.33 3.18
CA SER A 135 0.89 -22.42 4.05
C SER A 135 -0.09 -23.49 3.55
N PRO A 136 -0.58 -24.38 4.42
CA PRO A 136 -1.56 -25.41 4.07
C PRO A 136 -3.00 -24.88 3.97
N PHE A 137 -3.21 -23.57 4.05
CA PHE A 137 -4.52 -22.95 4.07
C PHE A 137 -4.98 -22.47 2.69
N ALA A 138 -6.30 -22.52 2.48
CA ALA A 138 -6.95 -21.81 1.38
C ALA A 138 -7.36 -20.42 1.86
N TYR A 139 -6.97 -19.40 1.10
CA TYR A 139 -7.29 -18.01 1.37
C TYR A 139 -8.41 -17.57 0.44
N LEU A 140 -9.49 -17.03 1.00
CA LEU A 140 -10.58 -16.45 0.24
C LEU A 140 -10.25 -14.97 -0.05
N LYS A 141 -10.40 -14.56 -1.31
CA LYS A 141 -10.30 -13.16 -1.72
C LYS A 141 -11.56 -12.73 -2.44
N ALA A 142 -11.92 -11.46 -2.31
CA ALA A 142 -12.96 -10.83 -3.09
C ALA A 142 -12.35 -9.77 -4.01
N LYS A 143 -12.74 -9.78 -5.28
CA LYS A 143 -12.54 -8.69 -6.21
C LYS A 143 -13.76 -7.79 -6.15
N VAL A 144 -13.54 -6.51 -5.91
CA VAL A 144 -14.60 -5.52 -5.75
C VAL A 144 -14.23 -4.30 -6.60
N ARG A 145 -15.23 -3.61 -7.13
CA ARG A 145 -15.05 -2.29 -7.74
C ARG A 145 -15.58 -1.23 -6.80
N ASN A 146 -14.80 -0.16 -6.57
CA ASN A 146 -15.30 0.99 -5.85
C ASN A 146 -16.32 1.73 -6.72
N ASN A 147 -17.61 1.52 -6.48
CA ASN A 147 -18.70 2.16 -7.22
C ASN A 147 -19.22 3.44 -6.54
N THR A 148 -18.56 3.92 -5.49
CA THR A 148 -18.93 5.20 -4.87
C THR A 148 -18.30 6.37 -5.62
N ASP A 149 -18.84 7.56 -5.41
CA ASP A 149 -18.31 8.81 -5.99
C ASP A 149 -17.10 9.37 -5.22
N TYR A 150 -16.57 8.60 -4.26
CA TYR A 150 -15.47 9.01 -3.38
C TYR A 150 -14.42 7.91 -3.22
N PRO A 151 -13.14 8.27 -2.96
CA PRO A 151 -12.13 7.26 -2.74
C PRO A 151 -12.33 6.54 -1.40
N LEU A 152 -12.11 5.23 -1.38
CA LEU A 152 -11.96 4.49 -0.13
C LEU A 152 -10.59 4.79 0.45
N LEU A 153 -10.56 5.17 1.73
CA LEU A 153 -9.33 5.59 2.39
C LEU A 153 -8.49 4.39 2.83
N ALA A 154 -7.17 4.52 2.70
CA ALA A 154 -6.25 3.52 3.22
C ALA A 154 -6.35 3.42 4.75
N GLY A 155 -6.33 2.21 5.28
CA GLY A 155 -6.47 1.99 6.71
C GLY A 155 -6.54 0.51 7.10
N THR A 156 -6.72 0.25 8.38
CA THR A 156 -6.99 -1.12 8.86
C THR A 156 -8.47 -1.40 8.78
N SER A 157 -8.83 -2.56 8.24
CA SER A 157 -10.20 -3.02 8.08
C SER A 157 -10.40 -4.33 8.83
N SER A 158 -11.48 -4.42 9.59
CA SER A 158 -11.93 -5.67 10.21
C SER A 158 -12.86 -6.39 9.24
N ILE A 159 -12.61 -7.67 9.03
CA ILE A 159 -13.35 -8.51 8.10
C ILE A 159 -14.22 -9.47 8.89
N PHE A 160 -15.48 -9.53 8.50
CA PHE A 160 -16.48 -10.43 9.06
C PHE A 160 -17.05 -11.31 7.95
N LEU A 161 -17.17 -12.61 8.21
CA LEU A 161 -17.83 -13.58 7.35
C LEU A 161 -18.96 -14.23 8.15
N ASP A 162 -20.18 -14.24 7.60
CA ASP A 162 -21.38 -14.76 8.29
C ASP A 162 -21.54 -14.18 9.71
N GLN A 163 -21.25 -12.88 9.88
CA GLN A 163 -21.27 -12.14 11.16
C GLN A 163 -20.17 -12.55 12.18
N HIS A 164 -19.22 -13.39 11.79
CA HIS A 164 -18.09 -13.78 12.63
C HIS A 164 -16.83 -13.04 12.20
N PHE A 165 -16.06 -12.52 13.16
CA PHE A 165 -14.76 -11.91 12.87
C PHE A 165 -13.78 -12.99 12.37
N VAL A 166 -13.16 -12.74 11.21
CA VAL A 166 -12.25 -13.71 10.58
C VAL A 166 -10.83 -13.19 10.43
N ALA A 167 -10.66 -11.89 10.18
CA ALA A 167 -9.34 -11.30 9.95
C ALA A 167 -9.34 -9.78 10.11
N GLN A 168 -8.14 -9.23 10.31
CA GLN A 168 -7.83 -7.84 10.00
C GLN A 168 -7.03 -7.80 8.69
N ALA A 169 -7.31 -6.81 7.85
CA ALA A 169 -6.55 -6.54 6.65
C ALA A 169 -6.21 -5.05 6.55
N LYS A 170 -5.16 -4.75 5.80
CA LYS A 170 -4.85 -3.39 5.41
C LYS A 170 -5.55 -3.11 4.07
N MET A 171 -6.33 -2.04 4.03
CA MET A 171 -6.92 -1.51 2.82
C MET A 171 -6.03 -0.38 2.30
N GLU A 172 -5.87 -0.33 0.99
CA GLU A 172 -5.17 0.75 0.31
C GLU A 172 -6.13 1.88 -0.03
N HIS A 173 -5.59 2.99 -0.55
CA HIS A 173 -6.43 4.05 -1.10
C HIS A 173 -6.96 3.57 -2.45
N ILE A 174 -8.27 3.56 -2.63
CA ILE A 174 -8.92 3.03 -3.84
C ILE A 174 -9.77 4.14 -4.44
N ALA A 175 -9.42 4.59 -5.64
CA ALA A 175 -10.13 5.67 -6.30
C ALA A 175 -11.55 5.25 -6.74
N PRO A 176 -12.47 6.20 -6.97
CA PRO A 176 -13.75 5.91 -7.63
C PRO A 176 -13.55 5.16 -8.94
N GLY A 177 -14.31 4.08 -9.14
CA GLY A 177 -14.26 3.23 -10.32
C GLY A 177 -13.09 2.23 -10.37
N GLU A 178 -12.15 2.26 -9.42
CA GLU A 178 -11.01 1.35 -9.35
C GLU A 178 -11.43 -0.05 -8.84
N GLU A 179 -10.86 -1.10 -9.43
CA GLU A 179 -11.03 -2.47 -8.95
C GLU A 179 -9.90 -2.86 -8.00
N PHE A 180 -10.24 -3.52 -6.91
CA PHE A 180 -9.27 -3.96 -5.92
C PHE A 180 -9.56 -5.38 -5.44
N TRP A 181 -8.53 -6.02 -4.91
CA TRP A 181 -8.64 -7.30 -4.24
C TRP A 181 -8.52 -7.13 -2.74
N THR A 182 -9.50 -7.60 -2.00
CA THR A 182 -9.43 -7.71 -0.54
C THR A 182 -9.34 -9.16 -0.10
N SER A 183 -8.54 -9.42 0.93
CA SER A 183 -8.48 -10.74 1.56
C SER A 183 -9.66 -10.88 2.51
N LEU A 184 -10.34 -12.03 2.50
CA LEU A 184 -11.42 -12.34 3.42
C LEU A 184 -11.01 -13.33 4.52
N GLY A 185 -9.75 -13.73 4.53
CA GLY A 185 -9.20 -14.66 5.52
C GLY A 185 -9.11 -16.10 5.02
N ILE A 186 -8.87 -16.99 5.98
CA ILE A 186 -8.67 -18.42 5.75
C ILE A 186 -10.03 -19.13 5.77
N ASP A 187 -10.21 -20.07 4.86
CA ASP A 187 -11.37 -20.95 4.84
C ASP A 187 -10.98 -22.36 5.31
N GLU A 188 -11.29 -22.66 6.58
CA GLU A 188 -10.91 -23.92 7.21
C GLU A 188 -11.63 -25.14 6.63
N ASN A 189 -12.72 -24.93 5.88
CA ASN A 189 -13.44 -26.02 5.20
C ASN A 189 -12.68 -26.52 3.96
N MET A 190 -11.68 -25.79 3.49
CA MET A 190 -10.80 -26.20 2.41
C MET A 190 -9.46 -26.68 2.95
N LYS A 191 -9.25 -28.00 2.91
CA LYS A 191 -8.00 -28.62 3.36
C LYS A 191 -7.05 -28.79 2.19
N ILE A 192 -5.82 -28.31 2.36
CA ILE A 192 -4.74 -28.46 1.37
C ILE A 192 -3.59 -29.24 2.00
N LYS A 193 -3.11 -30.27 1.29
CA LYS A 193 -1.91 -31.03 1.66
C LYS A 193 -0.85 -30.86 0.59
N HIS A 194 0.37 -30.52 0.98
CA HIS A 194 1.54 -30.46 0.11
C HIS A 194 2.56 -31.50 0.57
N GLN A 195 2.83 -32.49 -0.26
CA GLN A 195 3.72 -33.61 0.04
C GLN A 195 4.84 -33.67 -0.98
N PHE A 196 6.08 -33.75 -0.50
CA PHE A 196 7.22 -34.09 -1.35
C PHE A 196 7.20 -35.59 -1.62
N LEU A 197 7.25 -35.99 -2.89
CA LEU A 197 7.22 -37.39 -3.27
C LEU A 197 8.62 -37.94 -3.44
N LYS A 198 9.41 -37.35 -4.35
CA LYS A 198 10.76 -37.85 -4.66
C LYS A 198 11.63 -36.77 -5.31
N LYS A 199 12.94 -36.97 -5.18
CA LYS A 199 13.99 -36.24 -5.89
C LYS A 199 14.87 -37.24 -6.61
N TYR A 200 15.13 -37.01 -7.89
CA TYR A 200 16.01 -37.88 -8.67
C TYR A 200 16.71 -37.12 -9.80
N GLU A 201 17.83 -37.66 -10.25
CA GLU A 201 18.64 -37.07 -11.32
C GLU A 201 18.35 -37.78 -12.65
N LYS A 202 18.12 -37.01 -13.70
CA LYS A 202 18.08 -37.50 -15.08
C LYS A 202 19.32 -36.98 -15.79
N LYS A 203 20.14 -37.91 -16.31
CA LYS A 203 21.28 -37.56 -17.17
C LYS A 203 20.80 -37.63 -18.62
N GLU A 204 20.90 -36.52 -19.34
CA GLU A 204 20.62 -36.46 -20.78
C GLU A 204 21.89 -36.10 -21.56
N GLY A 205 22.09 -36.79 -22.69
CA GLY A 205 23.25 -36.64 -23.59
C GLY A 205 23.87 -37.98 -23.99
N GLY A 206 24.04 -38.19 -25.29
CA GLY A 206 24.76 -39.35 -25.85
C GLY A 206 26.29 -39.21 -25.73
N PHE A 207 27.03 -40.22 -26.19
CA PHE A 207 28.49 -40.33 -26.05
C PHE A 207 29.28 -39.12 -26.62
N PHE A 208 28.68 -38.35 -27.53
CA PHE A 208 29.27 -37.17 -28.19
C PHE A 208 28.61 -35.83 -27.82
N SER A 209 27.64 -35.81 -26.89
CA SER A 209 26.93 -34.59 -26.50
C SER A 209 27.29 -34.16 -25.08
N LYS A 210 27.20 -32.84 -24.82
CA LYS A 210 27.48 -32.25 -23.49
C LYS A 210 26.56 -32.89 -22.44
N LYS A 211 27.14 -33.56 -21.45
CA LYS A 211 26.38 -34.21 -20.37
C LYS A 211 25.60 -33.16 -19.60
N THR A 212 24.27 -33.27 -19.61
CA THR A 212 23.38 -32.40 -18.84
C THR A 212 22.82 -33.20 -17.67
N GLN A 213 23.01 -32.69 -16.46
CA GLN A 213 22.41 -33.24 -15.24
C GLN A 213 21.16 -32.46 -14.91
N ILE A 214 20.00 -33.13 -14.92
CA ILE A 214 18.71 -32.53 -14.58
C ILE A 214 18.28 -33.09 -13.22
N MET A 215 18.14 -32.23 -12.23
CA MET A 215 17.55 -32.60 -10.93
C MET A 215 16.04 -32.37 -10.97
N ILE A 216 15.26 -33.43 -10.77
CA ILE A 216 13.79 -33.40 -10.78
C ILE A 216 13.28 -33.55 -9.34
N TYR A 217 12.30 -32.74 -8.98
CA TYR A 217 11.59 -32.78 -7.71
C TYR A 217 10.11 -32.97 -7.98
N GLU A 218 9.51 -34.02 -7.44
CA GLU A 218 8.08 -34.29 -7.56
C GLU A 218 7.34 -33.98 -6.26
N TYR A 219 6.21 -33.32 -6.39
CA TYR A 219 5.33 -32.93 -5.29
C TYR A 219 3.89 -33.31 -5.61
N GLN A 220 3.14 -33.70 -4.58
CA GLN A 220 1.70 -33.91 -4.64
C GLN A 220 0.98 -32.83 -3.84
N ILE A 221 0.06 -32.12 -4.49
CA ILE A 221 -0.85 -31.19 -3.84
C ILE A 221 -2.25 -31.79 -3.88
N THR A 222 -2.82 -32.06 -2.71
CA THR A 222 -4.18 -32.60 -2.57
C THR A 222 -5.09 -31.54 -1.99
N LEU A 223 -6.24 -31.35 -2.62
CA LEU A 223 -7.29 -30.44 -2.19
C LEU A 223 -8.54 -31.20 -1.75
N SER A 224 -9.13 -30.84 -0.62
CA SER A 224 -10.42 -31.36 -0.17
C SER A 224 -11.33 -30.22 0.28
N ASN A 225 -12.56 -30.21 -0.24
CA ASN A 225 -13.59 -29.24 0.11
C ASN A 225 -14.65 -29.90 0.99
N HIS A 226 -14.83 -29.40 2.21
CA HIS A 226 -15.78 -29.89 3.20
C HIS A 226 -17.01 -28.99 3.39
N LYS A 227 -17.21 -28.00 2.51
CA LYS A 227 -18.39 -27.13 2.58
C LYS A 227 -19.67 -27.93 2.33
N LYS A 228 -20.68 -27.70 3.18
CA LYS A 228 -22.04 -28.13 2.89
C LYS A 228 -22.53 -27.30 1.70
N ASN A 229 -22.89 -27.96 0.59
CA ASN A 229 -23.31 -27.30 -0.64
C ASN A 229 -24.45 -26.30 -0.38
N ASP A 230 -24.19 -24.99 -0.47
CA ASP A 230 -25.18 -24.06 -1.02
C ASP A 230 -24.81 -23.86 -2.50
N ARG A 231 -25.79 -24.08 -3.39
CA ARG A 231 -25.61 -24.34 -4.84
C ARG A 231 -25.05 -23.17 -5.64
N ARG A 232 -24.64 -22.06 -5.01
CA ARG A 232 -24.24 -20.82 -5.68
C ARG A 232 -22.75 -20.69 -6.03
N ASN A 233 -21.84 -21.44 -5.39
CA ASN A 233 -20.38 -21.22 -5.52
C ASN A 233 -19.56 -22.45 -5.99
N SER A 234 -20.19 -23.45 -6.61
CA SER A 234 -19.61 -24.79 -6.82
C SER A 234 -18.48 -24.93 -7.86
N SER A 235 -18.03 -23.83 -8.48
CA SER A 235 -16.96 -23.83 -9.51
C SER A 235 -15.62 -23.26 -9.07
N LEU A 236 -15.50 -22.70 -7.87
CA LEU A 236 -14.29 -22.00 -7.42
C LEU A 236 -13.34 -22.93 -6.65
N GLY A 237 -12.39 -23.55 -7.36
CA GLY A 237 -11.21 -24.17 -6.74
C GLY A 237 -10.09 -23.13 -6.50
N PRO A 238 -9.15 -23.36 -5.57
CA PRO A 238 -8.04 -22.44 -5.38
C PRO A 238 -7.05 -22.54 -6.52
N VAL A 239 -6.56 -21.38 -6.94
CA VAL A 239 -5.43 -21.30 -7.86
C VAL A 239 -4.14 -21.43 -7.05
N ALA A 240 -3.43 -22.55 -7.21
CA ALA A 240 -2.15 -22.79 -6.55
C ALA A 240 -1.04 -22.00 -7.24
N HIS A 241 -0.31 -21.17 -6.48
CA HIS A 241 0.89 -20.52 -6.99
C HIS A 241 2.06 -21.50 -6.94
N LEU A 242 2.48 -21.98 -8.11
CA LEU A 242 3.63 -22.88 -8.24
C LEU A 242 4.95 -22.08 -8.17
N PRO A 243 6.00 -22.64 -7.57
CA PRO A 243 7.31 -22.01 -7.60
C PRO A 243 7.80 -21.89 -9.04
N LYS A 244 8.08 -20.67 -9.50
CA LYS A 244 8.79 -20.44 -10.77
C LYS A 244 10.28 -20.69 -10.55
N CYS A 245 10.88 -21.57 -11.35
CA CYS A 245 12.32 -21.80 -11.31
C CYS A 245 13.03 -20.57 -11.91
N ARG A 246 14.05 -20.03 -11.23
CA ARG A 246 14.79 -18.80 -11.63
C ARG A 246 15.45 -18.89 -13.02
N ASN A 247 15.60 -20.11 -13.57
CA ASN A 247 16.28 -20.38 -14.85
C ASN A 247 15.36 -20.94 -15.96
N GLN A 248 14.03 -20.94 -15.85
CA GLN A 248 13.14 -21.42 -16.92
C GLN A 248 12.44 -20.29 -17.67
N ARG A 249 12.52 -20.33 -19.00
CA ARG A 249 11.90 -19.40 -19.97
C ARG A 249 10.46 -19.76 -20.36
N GLU A 250 9.83 -20.74 -19.72
CA GLU A 250 8.44 -21.13 -20.03
C GLU A 250 7.59 -21.38 -18.77
N PRO A 251 6.25 -21.17 -18.85
CA PRO A 251 5.37 -21.31 -17.70
C PRO A 251 5.16 -22.79 -17.31
N ALA A 252 5.17 -23.06 -16.00
CA ALA A 252 4.80 -24.36 -15.46
C ALA A 252 3.27 -24.54 -15.50
N TYR A 253 2.82 -25.56 -16.25
CA TYR A 253 1.43 -26.01 -16.25
C TYR A 253 1.19 -27.07 -15.16
N ALA A 254 0.04 -27.05 -14.50
CA ALA A 254 -0.44 -28.15 -13.66
C ALA A 254 -1.78 -28.68 -14.18
N TYR A 255 -1.85 -29.99 -14.37
CA TYR A 255 -3.08 -30.73 -14.63
C TYR A 255 -3.84 -30.93 -13.30
N LEU A 256 -4.97 -30.24 -13.13
CA LEU A 256 -5.91 -30.49 -12.05
C LEU A 256 -6.74 -31.74 -12.41
N GLN A 257 -6.36 -32.92 -11.90
CA GLN A 257 -7.26 -34.07 -11.92
C GLN A 257 -8.33 -33.90 -10.83
N ARG A 258 -9.51 -33.43 -11.26
CA ARG A 258 -10.74 -33.44 -10.45
C ARG A 258 -11.25 -34.88 -10.35
N ARG A 259 -10.96 -35.59 -9.25
CA ARG A 259 -11.74 -36.79 -8.89
C ARG A 259 -12.94 -36.35 -8.07
N GLN A 260 -14.12 -36.37 -8.69
CA GLN A 260 -15.38 -36.32 -7.95
C GLN A 260 -15.66 -37.72 -7.38
N ARG A 261 -15.99 -37.77 -6.09
CA ARG A 261 -16.76 -38.85 -5.47
C ARG A 261 -17.94 -38.21 -4.78
#